data_AF-A0A522B5F9-F1
#
_entry.id   AF-A0A522B5F9-F1
#
_cell.length_a   1.000
_cell.length_b   1.000
_cell.length_c   1.000
_cell.angle_alpha   90.00
_cell.angle_beta   90.00
_cell.angle_gamma   90.00
#
_symmetry.space_group_name_H-M   'P 1'
#
loop_
_entity.id
_entity.type
_entity.pdbx_description
1 polymer ?
#
loop_
_entity_poly.entity_id
_entity_poly.type
_entity_poly.pdbx_seq_one_letter_code
_entity_poly.pdbx_strand_id
1 'polypeptide(L)'
;MADQELSPSEAARRIGTTTRTVQRWIANGSLPARRVGGRWRVAFDALDAFPQVWGARTGDGRPGQEPGAWQTSPVAEVTAINHVFVANRGEIARRITRTCERLAIR
;
A
#
# COMPACT_ATOMS: atom_id res chain seq x y z
N MET A 1 -7.72 27.32 -10.27
CA MET A 1 -6.41 27.06 -9.62
C MET A 1 -5.79 25.91 -10.41
N ALA A 2 -4.51 26.01 -10.77
CA ALA A 2 -3.94 25.25 -11.89
C ALA A 2 -4.11 23.73 -11.74
N ASP A 3 -4.86 23.10 -12.66
CA ASP A 3 -4.94 21.65 -12.84
C ASP A 3 -3.58 21.17 -13.32
N GLN A 4 -2.64 20.98 -12.39
CA GLN A 4 -1.34 20.43 -12.72
C GLN A 4 -1.57 18.98 -13.16
N GLU A 5 -1.34 18.70 -14.44
CA GLU A 5 -1.50 17.36 -14.97
C GLU A 5 -0.17 16.63 -14.95
N LEU A 6 -0.16 15.43 -14.36
CA LEU A 6 1.01 14.59 -14.30
C LEU A 6 0.92 13.47 -15.34
N SER A 7 2.03 13.15 -15.99
CA SER A 7 2.16 11.88 -16.70
C SER A 7 2.19 10.71 -15.70
N PRO A 8 1.88 9.48 -16.13
CA PRO A 8 1.92 8.31 -15.24
C PRO A 8 3.27 8.09 -14.55
N SER A 9 4.38 8.45 -15.19
CA SER A 9 5.73 8.33 -14.60
C SER A 9 6.05 9.43 -13.60
N GLU A 10 5.49 10.63 -13.76
CA GLU A 10 5.60 11.69 -12.76
C GLU A 10 4.71 11.39 -11.55
N ALA A 11 3.51 10.90 -11.79
CA ALA A 11 2.62 10.42 -10.75
C ALA A 11 3.29 9.32 -9.91
N ALA A 12 3.91 8.33 -10.56
CA ALA A 12 4.61 7.24 -9.90
C ALA A 12 5.77 7.71 -9.00
N ARG A 13 6.60 8.63 -9.50
CA ARG A 13 7.71 9.22 -8.74
C ARG A 13 7.21 9.99 -7.52
N ARG A 14 6.11 10.73 -7.68
CA ARG A 14 5.54 11.55 -6.61
C ARG A 14 5.04 10.72 -5.42
N ILE A 15 4.37 9.61 -5.71
CA ILE A 15 3.75 8.77 -4.67
C ILE A 15 4.62 7.57 -4.25
N GLY A 16 5.86 7.48 -4.75
CA GLY A 16 6.78 6.39 -4.40
C GLY A 16 6.37 5.01 -4.91
N THR A 17 5.76 4.92 -6.11
CA THR A 17 5.38 3.63 -6.73
C THR A 17 5.95 3.45 -8.13
N THR A 18 5.60 2.36 -8.81
CA THR A 18 6.02 2.10 -10.19
C THR A 18 5.03 2.64 -11.20
N THR A 19 5.52 3.08 -12.37
CA THR A 19 4.66 3.50 -13.50
C THR A 19 3.66 2.40 -13.89
N ARG A 20 4.05 1.13 -13.81
CA ARG A 20 3.16 -0.01 -14.10
C ARG A 20 2.00 -0.11 -13.11
N THR A 21 2.24 0.19 -11.83
CA THR A 21 1.20 0.26 -10.80
C THR A 21 0.22 1.39 -11.10
N VAL A 22 0.72 2.59 -11.42
CA VAL A 22 -0.11 3.74 -11.81
C VAL A 22 -0.94 3.44 -13.05
N GLN A 23 -0.35 2.85 -14.09
CA GLN A 23 -1.07 2.45 -15.31
C GLN A 23 -2.14 1.39 -15.02
N ARG A 24 -1.86 0.42 -14.13
CA ARG A 24 -2.85 -0.57 -13.69
C ARG A 24 -4.02 0.12 -12.98
N TRP A 25 -3.77 1.11 -12.14
CA TRP A 25 -4.81 1.88 -11.45
C TRP A 25 -5.64 2.75 -12.38
N ILE A 26 -5.04 3.28 -13.44
CA ILE A 26 -5.78 3.97 -14.49
C ILE A 26 -6.67 2.96 -15.25
N ALA A 27 -6.09 1.81 -15.62
CA ALA A 27 -6.78 0.81 -16.42
C ALA A 27 -7.98 0.16 -15.69
N ASN A 28 -7.90 -0.03 -14.38
CA ASN A 28 -8.99 -0.59 -13.56
C ASN A 28 -9.93 0.50 -13.01
N GLY A 29 -9.75 1.76 -13.40
CA GLY A 29 -10.59 2.88 -12.98
C GLY A 29 -10.39 3.34 -11.53
N SER A 30 -9.36 2.85 -10.84
CA SER A 30 -9.09 3.26 -9.46
C SER A 30 -8.54 4.68 -9.39
N LEU A 31 -7.61 5.03 -10.26
CA LEU A 31 -7.01 6.37 -10.30
C LEU A 31 -7.67 7.20 -11.42
N PRO A 32 -8.34 8.32 -11.09
CA PRO A 32 -8.91 9.22 -12.09
C PRO A 32 -7.82 9.76 -13.03
N ALA A 33 -7.99 9.54 -14.32
CA ALA A 33 -7.09 10.04 -15.35
C ALA A 33 -7.86 10.34 -16.63
N ARG A 34 -7.37 11.29 -17.42
CA ARG A 34 -7.91 11.64 -18.73
C ARG A 34 -6.86 11.45 -19.83
N ARG A 35 -7.31 11.22 -21.05
CA ARG A 35 -6.44 11.16 -22.23
C ARG A 35 -6.36 12.53 -22.89
N VAL A 36 -5.14 13.02 -23.10
CA VAL A 36 -4.84 14.29 -23.77
C VAL A 36 -3.81 14.03 -24.85
N GLY A 37 -4.18 14.24 -26.12
CA GLY A 37 -3.28 13.97 -27.26
C GLY A 37 -2.75 12.53 -27.29
N GLY A 38 -3.58 11.54 -26.93
CA GLY A 38 -3.20 10.13 -26.88
C GLY A 38 -2.38 9.71 -25.65
N ARG A 39 -2.04 10.63 -24.75
CA ARG A 39 -1.28 10.35 -23.53
C ARG A 39 -2.17 10.45 -22.29
N TRP A 40 -1.95 9.57 -21.33
CA TRP A 40 -2.62 9.66 -20.04
C TRP A 40 -2.11 10.86 -19.23
N ARG A 41 -3.05 11.52 -18.57
CA ARG A 41 -2.83 12.63 -17.66
C ARG A 41 -3.63 12.39 -16.38
N VAL A 42 -2.96 12.55 -15.26
CA VAL A 42 -3.53 12.39 -13.93
C VAL A 42 -3.61 13.77 -13.30
N ALA A 43 -4.80 14.18 -12.85
CA ALA A 43 -4.96 15.43 -12.14
C ALA A 43 -4.20 15.35 -10.81
N PHE A 44 -3.38 16.36 -10.51
CA PHE A 44 -2.53 16.40 -9.33
C PHE A 44 -3.33 16.25 -8.02
N ASP A 45 -4.46 16.94 -7.89
CA ASP A 45 -5.30 16.88 -6.68
C ASP A 45 -5.90 15.49 -6.47
N ALA A 46 -6.30 14.83 -7.57
CA ALA A 46 -6.79 13.46 -7.53
C ALA A 46 -5.69 12.48 -7.11
N LEU A 47 -4.45 12.71 -7.54
CA LEU A 47 -3.30 11.89 -7.17
C LEU A 47 -2.91 12.09 -5.70
N ASP A 48 -2.88 13.31 -5.19
CA ASP A 48 -2.54 13.58 -3.79
C ASP A 48 -3.62 13.07 -2.82
N ALA A 49 -4.89 13.02 -3.24
CA ALA A 49 -5.97 12.40 -2.48
C ALA A 49 -6.01 10.86 -2.60
N PHE A 50 -5.37 10.28 -3.60
CA PHE A 50 -5.45 8.84 -3.92
C PHE A 50 -4.89 7.90 -2.84
N PRO A 51 -3.76 8.20 -2.16
CA PRO A 51 -3.22 7.37 -1.07
C PRO A 51 -4.22 7.14 0.07
N GLN A 52 -5.07 8.13 0.36
CA GLN A 52 -6.09 8.07 1.41
C GLN A 52 -7.21 7.06 1.09
N VAL A 53 -7.47 6.83 -0.20
CA VAL A 53 -8.58 5.98 -0.68
C VAL A 53 -8.12 4.54 -0.93
N TRP A 54 -6.87 4.34 -1.37
CA TRP A 54 -6.33 3.01 -1.69
C TRP A 54 -5.96 2.19 -0.44
N GLY A 55 -5.60 2.84 0.67
CA GLY A 55 -5.35 2.15 1.95
C GLY A 55 -6.59 1.44 2.53
N ALA A 56 -7.80 1.83 2.12
CA ALA A 56 -9.05 1.31 2.66
C ALA A 56 -9.65 0.15 1.86
N ARG A 57 -9.24 -0.09 0.60
CA ARG A 57 -9.97 -1.00 -0.32
C ARG A 57 -9.21 -2.20 -0.84
N THR A 58 -7.87 -2.23 -0.76
CA THR A 58 -7.13 -3.26 -1.51
C THR A 58 -6.24 -4.10 -0.61
N GLY A 59 -6.71 -5.32 -0.34
CA GLY A 59 -5.94 -6.40 0.29
C GLY A 59 -4.88 -7.01 -0.64
N ASP A 60 -4.31 -6.26 -1.59
CA ASP A 60 -3.27 -6.74 -2.51
C ASP A 60 -1.87 -6.34 -2.03
N GLY A 61 -1.52 -6.77 -0.81
CA GLY A 61 -0.27 -6.41 -0.14
C GLY A 61 0.96 -6.48 -1.06
N ARG A 62 1.62 -5.33 -1.29
CA ARG A 62 3.05 -5.18 -1.62
C ARG A 62 3.56 -3.76 -1.27
N PRO A 63 4.88 -3.47 -1.39
CA PRO A 63 5.73 -3.00 -0.31
C PRO A 63 5.89 -1.47 -0.32
N GLY A 64 6.02 -0.87 0.85
CA GLY A 64 6.18 0.59 1.00
C GLY A 64 5.04 1.28 1.73
N GLN A 65 4.13 0.52 2.35
CA GLN A 65 3.28 1.07 3.38
C GLN A 65 4.17 1.42 4.58
N GLU A 66 4.41 2.71 4.79
CA GLU A 66 4.73 3.20 6.14
C GLU A 66 3.67 2.58 7.06
N PRO A 67 4.05 1.88 8.14
CA PRO A 67 3.09 1.18 8.98
C PRO A 67 2.05 2.20 9.40
N GLY A 68 0.83 2.03 8.90
CA GLY A 68 -0.28 2.94 9.16
C GLY A 68 -0.30 3.21 10.64
N ALA A 69 -0.26 4.50 11.01
CA ALA A 69 -0.14 4.96 12.39
C ALA A 69 -0.96 4.03 13.27
N TRP A 70 -0.27 3.22 14.07
CA TRP A 70 -0.88 2.23 14.94
C TRP A 70 -1.92 3.00 15.74
N GLN A 71 -3.22 2.75 15.48
CA GLN A 71 -4.27 3.29 16.31
C GLN A 71 -4.00 2.74 17.70
N THR A 72 -3.45 3.58 18.55
CA THR A 72 -3.24 3.27 19.96
C THR A 72 -4.63 3.27 20.57
N SER A 73 -5.29 2.12 20.47
CA SER A 73 -6.43 1.84 21.34
C SER A 73 -5.98 2.07 22.78
N PRO A 74 -6.85 2.64 23.64
CA PRO A 74 -6.55 2.71 25.08
C PRO A 74 -6.10 1.33 25.53
N VAL A 75 -4.99 1.27 26.27
CA VAL A 75 -4.29 0.04 26.68
C VAL A 75 -5.26 -0.97 27.27
N ALA A 76 -5.85 -1.79 26.39
CA ALA A 76 -6.42 -3.06 26.75
C ALA A 76 -5.27 -3.89 27.30
N GLU A 77 -5.49 -4.62 28.39
CA GLU A 77 -4.50 -5.53 28.94
C GLU A 77 -3.89 -6.35 27.80
N VAL A 78 -2.56 -6.28 27.66
CA VAL A 78 -1.86 -6.93 26.56
C VAL A 78 -1.94 -8.43 26.76
N THR A 79 -2.91 -9.07 26.09
CA THR A 79 -3.01 -10.52 26.08
C THR A 79 -1.86 -11.11 25.28
N ALA A 80 -1.26 -12.18 25.82
CA ALA A 80 -0.20 -12.90 25.11
C ALA A 80 -0.72 -13.46 23.78
N ILE A 81 0.07 -13.28 22.71
CA ILE A 81 -0.19 -13.90 21.42
C ILE A 81 0.19 -15.39 21.53
N ASN A 82 -0.79 -16.27 21.35
CA ASN A 82 -0.57 -17.73 21.45
C ASN A 82 -0.41 -18.41 20.10
N HIS A 83 -0.90 -17.79 19.02
CA HIS A 83 -0.94 -18.39 17.68
C HIS A 83 -0.54 -17.41 16.58
N VAL A 84 0.32 -17.84 15.65
CA VAL A 84 0.75 -17.06 14.49
C VAL A 84 0.64 -17.88 13.20
N PHE A 85 -0.15 -17.38 12.25
CA PHE A 85 -0.22 -17.97 10.91
C PHE A 85 0.78 -17.31 9.95
N VAL A 86 1.70 -18.10 9.38
CA VAL A 86 2.71 -17.61 8.44
C VAL A 86 2.31 -17.94 7.00
N ALA A 87 1.75 -16.96 6.29
CA ALA A 87 1.34 -17.10 4.88
C ALA A 87 2.50 -16.99 3.87
N ASN A 88 3.73 -16.77 4.35
CA ASN A 88 4.93 -16.64 3.51
C ASN A 88 5.75 -17.95 3.50
N ARG A 89 6.66 -18.09 2.52
CA ARG A 89 7.61 -19.23 2.41
C ARG A 89 9.07 -18.77 2.36
N GLY A 90 10.00 -19.70 2.58
CA GLY A 90 11.44 -19.43 2.49
C GLY A 90 12.05 -18.87 3.78
N GLU A 91 13.08 -18.04 3.65
CA GLU A 91 13.88 -17.56 4.79
C GLU A 91 13.06 -16.76 5.81
N ILE A 92 12.13 -15.93 5.34
CA ILE A 92 11.24 -15.13 6.20
C ILE A 92 10.40 -16.04 7.08
N ALA A 93 9.78 -17.07 6.51
CA ALA A 93 8.99 -18.03 7.27
C ALA A 93 9.84 -18.72 8.33
N ARG A 94 11.05 -19.17 7.97
CA ARG A 94 11.99 -19.83 8.89
C ARG A 94 12.38 -18.94 10.08
N ARG A 95 12.60 -17.65 9.83
CA ARG A 95 12.93 -16.67 10.88
C ARG A 95 11.75 -16.43 11.84
N ILE A 96 10.55 -16.34 11.30
CA ILE A 96 9.33 -16.17 12.10
C ILE A 96 9.10 -17.40 12.97
N THR A 97 9.16 -18.61 12.39
CA THR A 97 9.01 -19.87 13.13
C THR A 97 10.01 -19.98 14.27
N ARG A 98 11.29 -19.73 14.02
CA ARG A 98 12.34 -19.76 15.07
C ARG A 98 12.04 -18.79 16.22
N THR A 99 11.47 -17.63 15.90
CA THR A 99 11.09 -16.64 16.90
C THR A 99 9.87 -17.10 17.70
N CYS A 100 8.87 -17.68 17.02
CA CYS A 100 7.68 -18.24 17.66
C CYS A 100 8.04 -19.38 18.60
N GLU A 101 8.93 -20.30 18.19
CA GLU A 101 9.46 -21.38 19.04
C GLU A 101 10.11 -20.83 20.31
N ARG A 102 10.98 -19.82 20.19
CA ARG A 102 11.65 -19.17 21.33
C ARG A 102 10.67 -18.49 22.28
N LEU A 103 9.53 -18.03 21.77
CA LEU A 103 8.49 -17.33 22.52
C LEU A 103 7.33 -18.25 22.95
N ALA A 104 7.42 -19.56 22.68
CA ALA A 104 6.35 -20.53 22.91
C ALA A 104 5.01 -20.19 22.23
N ILE A 105 5.07 -19.52 21.08
CA ILE A 105 3.93 -19.19 20.22
C ILE A 105 3.75 -20.32 19.20
N ARG A 106 2.51 -20.79 19.02
CA ARG A 106 2.17 -21.91 18.13
C ARG A 106 1.85 -21.49 16.71
#